data_AF-A0AAJ1XYE2-F1
#
_entry.id   AF-A0AAJ1XYE2-F1
#
_cell.length_a   1.000
_cell.length_b   1.000
_cell.length_c   1.000
_cell.angle_alpha   90.00
_cell.angle_beta   90.00
_cell.angle_gamma   90.00
#
_symmetry.space_group_name_H-M   'P 1'
#
loop_
_entity.id
_entity.type
_entity.pdbx_description
1 polymer ?
#
loop_
_entity_poly.entity_id
_entity_poly.type
_entity_poly.pdbx_seq_one_letter_code
_entity_poly.pdbx_strand_id
1 'polypeptide(L)'
;MELRETKCGILCLLDREELKMLNQKEVKKTDYPQLISLWRSSVEATHLFLSQADIDKIEVVLPDYFQQVQLSMWLNEEQKCVGFSGTNQQTLEMLFIDPVYFRKGYGGEIIKKLIEQESIVFVDANKQNEGAVKFYQSQGFQVIGESKEDPQGNPFPILHMKRI
;
A
#
# COMPACT_ATOMS: atom_id res chain seq x y z
N MET A 1 -2.89 -35.77 -18.48
CA MET A 1 -1.54 -36.13 -18.93
C MET A 1 -1.63 -36.51 -20.39
N GLU A 2 -1.41 -35.56 -21.28
CA GLU A 2 -1.15 -35.79 -22.70
C GLU A 2 -0.23 -34.66 -23.14
N LEU A 3 1.02 -35.01 -23.44
CA LEU A 3 2.05 -34.11 -23.96
C LEU A 3 1.99 -34.20 -25.49
N ARG A 4 1.87 -33.06 -26.16
CA ARG A 4 2.19 -32.95 -27.60
C ARG A 4 3.36 -31.98 -27.75
N GLU A 5 4.48 -32.54 -28.21
CA GLU A 5 5.69 -31.79 -28.55
C GLU A 5 5.45 -30.86 -29.74
N THR A 6 5.88 -29.61 -29.63
CA THR A 6 6.07 -28.73 -30.79
C THR A 6 7.56 -28.42 -30.97
N LYS A 7 8.08 -28.80 -32.14
CA LYS A 7 9.40 -28.47 -32.65
C LYS A 7 9.48 -26.97 -32.96
N CYS A 8 9.85 -26.15 -31.99
CA CYS A 8 10.65 -24.93 -32.17
C CYS A 8 10.96 -24.40 -30.77
N GLY A 9 12.22 -24.55 -30.35
CA GLY A 9 12.69 -24.35 -28.97
C GLY A 9 12.77 -22.88 -28.54
N ILE A 10 11.63 -22.21 -28.48
CA ILE A 10 11.41 -21.07 -27.58
C ILE A 10 10.06 -21.35 -26.93
N LEU A 11 10.08 -22.15 -25.88
CA LEU A 11 9.09 -22.02 -24.83
C LEU A 11 9.36 -20.63 -24.25
N CYS A 12 8.74 -19.60 -24.82
CA CYS A 12 8.50 -18.38 -24.08
C CYS A 12 7.67 -18.84 -22.90
N LEU A 13 8.35 -19.14 -21.80
CA LEU A 13 7.84 -18.92 -20.46
C LEU A 13 7.54 -17.43 -20.42
N LEU A 14 6.41 -17.05 -21.03
CA LEU A 14 5.57 -16.07 -20.42
C LEU A 14 5.22 -16.72 -19.10
N ASP A 15 6.07 -16.49 -18.10
CA ASP A 15 5.59 -16.23 -16.77
C ASP A 15 4.56 -15.11 -16.96
N ARG A 16 3.35 -15.48 -17.37
CA ARG A 16 2.16 -14.85 -16.84
C ARG A 16 2.38 -15.04 -15.35
N GLU A 17 2.94 -14.03 -14.70
CA GLU A 17 2.58 -13.77 -13.32
C GLU A 17 1.09 -14.08 -13.25
N GLU A 18 0.71 -15.12 -12.51
CA GLU A 18 -0.69 -15.39 -12.26
C GLU A 18 -1.28 -14.04 -11.86
N LEU A 19 -2.14 -13.49 -12.72
CA LEU A 19 -2.79 -12.21 -12.47
C LEU A 19 -3.39 -12.32 -11.07
N LYS A 20 -2.77 -11.63 -10.11
CA LYS A 20 -3.22 -11.71 -8.72
C LYS A 20 -4.57 -11.06 -8.71
N MET A 21 -5.60 -11.88 -8.57
CA MET A 21 -6.97 -11.43 -8.59
C MET A 21 -7.23 -10.68 -7.29
N LEU A 22 -6.92 -9.39 -7.32
CA LEU A 22 -7.20 -8.44 -6.27
C LEU A 22 -8.58 -7.83 -6.49
N ASN A 23 -9.43 -8.03 -5.49
CA ASN A 23 -10.75 -7.41 -5.44
C ASN A 23 -10.72 -6.25 -4.44
N GLN A 24 -11.28 -5.13 -4.86
CA GLN A 24 -11.47 -3.96 -4.02
C GLN A 24 -12.82 -4.07 -3.32
N LYS A 25 -12.82 -3.97 -1.98
CA LYS A 25 -14.03 -3.93 -1.16
C LYS A 25 -14.11 -2.55 -0.49
N GLU A 26 -15.25 -1.89 -0.64
CA GLU A 26 -15.58 -0.68 0.11
C GLU A 26 -15.60 -0.96 1.62
N VAL A 27 -14.95 -0.09 2.39
CA VAL A 27 -14.78 -0.25 3.84
C VAL A 27 -15.96 0.37 4.59
N LYS A 28 -16.52 -0.36 5.54
CA LYS A 28 -17.52 0.14 6.50
C LYS A 28 -16.87 0.37 7.85
N LYS A 29 -17.52 1.16 8.72
CA LYS A 29 -17.04 1.37 10.11
C LYS A 29 -16.87 0.07 10.90
N THR A 30 -17.63 -0.98 10.57
CA THR A 30 -17.48 -2.31 11.17
C THR A 30 -16.18 -3.02 10.79
N ASP A 31 -15.52 -2.60 9.70
CA ASP A 31 -14.24 -3.14 9.27
C ASP A 31 -13.04 -2.43 9.93
N TYR A 32 -13.25 -1.28 10.61
CA TYR A 32 -12.16 -0.48 11.20
C TYR A 32 -11.25 -1.27 12.15
N PRO A 33 -11.76 -2.13 13.06
CA PRO A 33 -10.89 -2.92 13.94
C PRO A 33 -9.92 -3.82 13.17
N GLN A 34 -10.34 -4.37 12.03
CA GLN A 34 -9.47 -5.19 11.18
C GLN A 34 -8.39 -4.33 10.51
N LEU A 35 -8.74 -3.16 10.00
CA LEU A 35 -7.78 -2.25 9.36
C LEU A 35 -6.76 -1.68 10.35
N ILE A 36 -7.19 -1.35 11.57
CA ILE A 36 -6.31 -0.91 12.65
C ILE A 36 -5.30 -2.01 13.00
N SER A 37 -5.76 -3.25 13.16
CA SER A 37 -4.87 -4.40 13.42
C SER A 37 -3.85 -4.62 12.29
N LEU A 38 -4.30 -4.52 11.03
CA LEU A 38 -3.43 -4.62 9.86
C LEU A 38 -2.41 -3.47 9.83
N TRP A 39 -2.87 -2.24 10.07
CA TRP A 39 -2.02 -1.05 10.14
C TRP A 39 -0.94 -1.23 11.20
N ARG A 40 -1.29 -1.61 12.44
CA ARG A 40 -0.31 -1.83 13.51
C ARG A 40 0.72 -2.87 13.10
N SER A 41 0.29 -4.02 12.59
CA SER A 41 1.19 -5.10 12.15
C SER A 41 2.15 -4.62 11.06
N SER A 42 1.65 -3.85 10.08
CA SER A 42 2.47 -3.27 9.02
C SER A 42 3.46 -2.22 9.54
N VAL A 43 3.02 -1.37 10.47
CA VAL A 43 3.84 -0.30 11.07
C VAL A 43 4.95 -0.90 11.91
N GLU A 44 4.66 -1.84 12.80
CA GLU A 44 5.65 -2.53 13.62
C GLU A 44 6.72 -3.24 12.77
N ALA A 45 6.35 -3.74 11.58
CA ALA A 45 7.26 -4.43 10.67
C ALA A 45 8.14 -3.48 9.81
N THR A 46 7.79 -2.20 9.65
CA THR A 46 8.42 -1.31 8.66
C THR A 46 8.88 0.03 9.22
N HIS A 47 8.23 0.55 10.26
CA HIS A 47 8.51 1.85 10.87
C HIS A 47 9.30 1.65 12.16
N LEU A 48 10.46 0.98 12.07
CA LEU A 48 11.31 0.65 13.22
C LEU A 48 11.85 1.88 13.99
N PHE A 49 11.63 3.08 13.45
CA PHE A 49 11.95 4.35 14.08
C PHE A 49 10.86 4.84 15.07
N LEU A 50 9.66 4.28 15.03
CA LEU A 50 8.58 4.60 15.96
C LEU A 50 8.72 3.76 17.23
N SER A 51 8.50 4.38 18.40
CA SER A 51 8.37 3.63 19.64
C SER A 51 6.97 3.01 19.77
N GLN A 52 6.81 1.99 20.63
CA GLN A 52 5.48 1.42 20.89
C GLN A 52 4.49 2.48 21.39
N ALA A 53 4.96 3.44 22.20
CA ALA A 53 4.13 4.53 22.68
C ALA A 53 3.67 5.47 21.55
N ASP A 54 4.48 5.66 20.50
CA ASP A 54 4.08 6.44 19.33
C ASP A 54 3.06 5.68 18.48
N ILE A 55 3.27 4.38 18.28
CA ILE A 55 2.31 3.50 17.60
C ILE A 55 0.95 3.53 18.32
N ASP A 56 0.94 3.39 19.64
CA ASP A 56 -0.29 3.42 20.43
C ASP A 56 -1.00 4.77 20.36
N LYS A 57 -0.27 5.89 20.34
CA LYS A 57 -0.86 7.23 20.14
C LYS A 57 -1.48 7.38 18.76
N ILE A 58 -0.79 6.95 17.71
CA ILE A 58 -1.29 7.06 16.32
C ILE A 58 -2.51 6.17 16.14
N GLU A 59 -2.52 4.99 16.75
CA GLU A 59 -3.67 4.09 16.67
C GLU A 59 -4.97 4.72 17.16
N VAL A 60 -4.91 5.44 18.29
CA VAL A 60 -6.09 6.06 18.92
C VAL A 60 -6.78 7.03 17.97
N VAL A 61 -6.02 7.72 17.12
CA VAL A 61 -6.53 8.74 16.18
C VAL A 61 -6.82 8.18 14.79
N LEU A 62 -6.45 6.93 14.51
CA LEU A 62 -6.63 6.31 13.19
C LEU A 62 -8.09 6.31 12.68
N PRO A 63 -9.12 6.09 13.53
CA PRO A 63 -10.52 6.20 13.10
C PRO A 63 -10.93 7.58 12.57
N ASP A 64 -10.28 8.65 13.02
CA ASP A 64 -10.56 10.01 12.56
C ASP A 64 -9.90 10.27 11.20
N TYR A 65 -8.69 9.73 10.97
CA TYR A 65 -8.05 9.73 9.65
C TYR A 65 -8.84 8.92 8.62
N PHE A 66 -9.36 7.75 9.03
CA PHE A 66 -10.19 6.90 8.20
C PHE A 66 -11.45 7.60 7.67
N GLN A 67 -11.97 8.60 8.38
CA GLN A 67 -13.13 9.39 7.95
C GLN A 67 -12.79 10.47 6.91
N GLN A 68 -11.51 10.78 6.73
CA GLN A 68 -11.03 11.84 5.84
C GLN A 68 -10.61 11.32 4.46
N VAL A 69 -10.62 10.01 4.27
CA VAL A 69 -10.16 9.34 3.04
C VAL A 69 -11.20 8.32 2.56
N GLN A 70 -11.17 8.03 1.27
CA GLN A 70 -11.90 6.91 0.69
C GLN A 70 -11.11 5.62 0.97
N LEU A 71 -11.62 4.83 1.92
CA LEU A 71 -10.98 3.58 2.31
C LEU A 71 -11.39 2.41 1.40
N SER A 72 -10.39 1.61 1.05
CA SER A 72 -10.56 0.38 0.28
C SER A 72 -9.79 -0.77 0.91
N MET A 73 -10.46 -1.90 1.09
CA MET A 73 -9.83 -3.15 1.50
C MET A 73 -9.50 -3.98 0.26
N TRP A 74 -8.29 -4.53 0.22
CA TRP A 74 -7.81 -5.32 -0.90
C TRP A 74 -7.83 -6.81 -0.52
N LEU A 75 -8.61 -7.59 -1.27
CA LEU A 75 -8.83 -9.01 -1.02
C LEU A 75 -8.15 -9.84 -2.12
N ASN A 76 -7.44 -10.89 -1.74
CA ASN A 76 -6.92 -11.87 -2.70
C ASN A 76 -8.03 -12.84 -3.17
N GLU A 77 -7.64 -13.81 -3.99
CA GLU A 77 -8.50 -14.88 -4.52
C GLU A 77 -9.21 -15.70 -3.44
N GLU A 78 -8.60 -15.84 -2.26
CA GLU A 78 -9.18 -16.54 -1.10
C GLU A 78 -10.07 -15.65 -0.21
N GLN A 79 -10.40 -14.43 -0.66
CA GLN A 79 -11.13 -13.41 0.10
C GLN A 79 -10.42 -12.98 1.40
N LYS A 80 -9.09 -13.18 1.48
CA LYS A 80 -8.29 -12.70 2.61
C LYS A 80 -7.86 -11.26 2.34
N CYS A 81 -8.00 -10.42 3.36
CA CYS A 81 -7.48 -9.06 3.33
C CYS A 81 -5.95 -9.10 3.28
N VAL A 82 -5.38 -8.59 2.19
CA VAL A 82 -3.93 -8.46 2.01
C VAL A 82 -3.42 -7.08 2.43
N GLY A 83 -4.30 -6.09 2.48
CA GLY A 83 -3.95 -4.70 2.72
C GLY A 83 -5.14 -3.78 2.57
N PHE A 84 -4.93 -2.51 2.87
CA PHE A 84 -5.90 -1.45 2.61
C PHE A 84 -5.22 -0.21 2.06
N SER A 85 -6.00 0.60 1.37
CA SER A 85 -5.60 1.94 0.94
C SER A 85 -6.61 2.99 1.40
N GLY A 86 -6.13 4.22 1.52
CA GLY A 86 -6.93 5.41 1.75
C GLY A 86 -6.55 6.47 0.73
N THR A 87 -7.51 6.90 -0.08
CA THR A 87 -7.30 7.91 -1.13
C THR A 87 -8.08 9.18 -0.85
N ASN A 88 -7.53 10.31 -1.25
CA ASN A 88 -8.19 11.61 -1.22
C ASN A 88 -7.93 12.32 -2.54
N GLN A 89 -8.97 12.49 -3.36
CA GLN A 89 -8.85 13.01 -4.72
C GLN A 89 -7.83 12.21 -5.54
N GLN A 90 -6.67 12.79 -5.87
CA GLN A 90 -5.62 12.15 -6.65
C GLN A 90 -4.41 11.73 -5.78
N THR A 91 -4.56 11.78 -4.46
CA THR A 91 -3.53 11.45 -3.48
C THR A 91 -3.81 10.12 -2.84
N LEU A 92 -2.81 9.24 -2.81
CA LEU A 92 -2.79 8.05 -1.98
C LEU A 92 -2.18 8.41 -0.62
N GLU A 93 -3.05 8.57 0.37
CA GLU A 93 -2.74 8.99 1.74
C GLU A 93 -2.30 7.80 2.61
N MET A 94 -2.83 6.61 2.33
CA MET A 94 -2.54 5.39 3.08
C MET A 94 -2.37 4.20 2.14
N LEU A 95 -1.30 3.44 2.33
CA LEU A 95 -1.14 2.10 1.73
C LEU A 95 -0.42 1.19 2.73
N PHE A 96 -1.16 0.25 3.31
CA PHE A 96 -0.62 -0.72 4.27
C PHE A 96 -0.94 -2.12 3.80
N ILE A 97 0.09 -2.98 3.80
CA ILE A 97 0.00 -4.39 3.41
C ILE A 97 0.24 -5.20 4.68
N ASP A 98 -0.52 -6.27 4.89
CA ASP A 98 -0.25 -7.18 6.00
C ASP A 98 1.16 -7.82 5.78
N PRO A 99 2.04 -7.83 6.81
CA PRO A 99 3.40 -8.35 6.69
C PRO A 99 3.50 -9.77 6.12
N VAL A 100 2.49 -10.62 6.33
CA VAL A 100 2.42 -11.98 5.75
C VAL A 100 2.42 -11.95 4.22
N TYR A 101 2.03 -10.82 3.61
CA TYR A 101 1.94 -10.63 2.17
C TYR A 101 3.03 -9.70 1.60
N PHE A 102 3.98 -9.24 2.43
CA PHE A 102 5.11 -8.45 1.95
C PHE A 102 5.95 -9.21 0.91
N ARG A 103 6.50 -8.45 -0.04
CA ARG A 103 7.37 -8.95 -1.13
C ARG A 103 6.72 -10.02 -2.01
N LYS A 104 5.40 -10.16 -1.94
CA LYS A 104 4.59 -10.98 -2.85
C LYS A 104 3.95 -10.14 -3.96
N GLY A 105 4.43 -8.92 -4.23
CA GLY A 105 3.92 -8.08 -5.34
C GLY A 105 2.54 -7.44 -5.15
N TYR A 106 1.82 -7.71 -4.05
CA TYR A 106 0.50 -7.11 -3.80
C TYR A 106 0.52 -5.59 -3.75
N GLY A 107 1.53 -4.98 -3.13
CA GLY A 107 1.65 -3.51 -3.11
C GLY A 107 1.75 -2.90 -4.52
N GLY A 108 2.51 -3.54 -5.42
CA GLY A 108 2.65 -3.10 -6.81
C GLY A 108 1.36 -3.24 -7.61
N GLU A 109 0.64 -4.34 -7.44
CA GLU A 109 -0.67 -4.52 -8.10
C GLU A 109 -1.73 -3.55 -7.57
N ILE A 110 -1.76 -3.28 -6.26
CA ILE A 110 -2.69 -2.33 -5.66
C ILE A 110 -2.45 -0.92 -6.18
N ILE A 111 -1.20 -0.43 -6.15
CA ILE A 111 -0.91 0.94 -6.60
C ILE A 111 -1.17 1.10 -8.10
N LYS A 112 -0.89 0.07 -8.91
CA LYS A 112 -1.23 0.07 -10.33
C LYS A 112 -2.74 0.22 -10.54
N LYS A 113 -3.56 -0.54 -9.81
CA LYS A 113 -5.03 -0.40 -9.86
C LYS A 113 -5.48 1.00 -9.44
N LEU A 114 -4.93 1.54 -8.36
CA LEU A 114 -5.25 2.89 -7.89
C LEU A 114 -4.89 3.97 -8.92
N ILE A 115 -3.75 3.84 -9.60
CA ILE A 115 -3.37 4.74 -10.70
C ILE A 115 -4.35 4.63 -11.88
N GLU A 116 -4.69 3.42 -12.29
CA GLU A 116 -5.53 3.16 -13.46
C GLU A 116 -7.01 3.51 -13.22
N GLN A 117 -7.53 3.26 -12.01
CA GLN A 117 -8.95 3.33 -11.69
C GLN A 117 -9.33 4.61 -10.93
N GLU A 118 -8.44 5.10 -10.06
CA GLU A 118 -8.68 6.27 -9.21
C GLU A 118 -7.82 7.48 -9.61
N SER A 119 -7.03 7.37 -10.69
CA SER A 119 -6.19 8.46 -11.21
C SER A 119 -5.22 9.04 -10.17
N ILE A 120 -4.71 8.17 -9.29
CA ILE A 120 -3.70 8.55 -8.29
C ILE A 120 -2.42 9.03 -8.98
N VAL A 121 -1.99 10.24 -8.62
CA VAL A 121 -0.76 10.86 -9.12
C VAL A 121 0.13 11.40 -8.00
N PHE A 122 -0.37 11.49 -6.77
CA PHE A 122 0.39 11.93 -5.59
C PHE A 122 0.46 10.85 -4.52
N VAL A 123 1.59 10.76 -3.83
CA VAL A 123 1.76 9.95 -2.60
C VAL A 123 2.57 10.76 -1.60
N ASP A 124 2.23 10.59 -0.33
CA ASP A 124 3.05 11.04 0.78
C ASP A 124 3.70 9.83 1.46
N ALA A 125 5.01 9.92 1.70
CA ALA A 125 5.76 8.86 2.34
C ALA A 125 6.61 9.43 3.47
N ASN A 126 6.60 8.77 4.64
CA ASN A 126 7.54 9.11 5.69
C ASN A 126 8.97 8.87 5.21
N LYS A 127 9.83 9.89 5.26
CA LYS A 127 11.22 9.86 4.77
C LYS A 127 12.06 8.78 5.44
N GLN A 128 11.76 8.44 6.69
CA GLN A 128 12.48 7.42 7.46
C GLN A 128 12.07 5.99 7.06
N ASN A 129 10.92 5.82 6.41
CA ASN A 129 10.53 4.56 5.81
C ASN A 129 11.16 4.42 4.41
N GLU A 130 12.47 4.18 4.38
CA GLU A 130 13.22 4.03 3.13
C GLU A 130 12.64 2.93 2.20
N GLY A 131 12.02 1.90 2.78
CA GLY A 131 11.36 0.84 2.03
C GLY A 131 10.17 1.36 1.23
N ALA A 132 9.30 2.16 1.85
CA ALA A 132 8.18 2.80 1.17
C ALA A 132 8.65 3.80 0.10
N VAL A 133 9.68 4.60 0.41
CA VAL A 133 10.24 5.56 -0.56
C VAL A 133 10.77 4.85 -1.80
N LYS A 134 11.59 3.80 -1.62
CA LYS A 134 12.11 2.98 -2.72
C LYS A 134 11.00 2.28 -3.49
N PHE A 135 9.97 1.80 -2.77
CA PHE A 135 8.78 1.23 -3.38
C PHE A 135 8.10 2.25 -4.31
N TYR A 136 7.73 3.44 -3.84
CA TYR A 136 7.06 4.44 -4.68
C TYR A 136 7.93 4.91 -5.86
N GLN A 137 9.24 5.06 -5.67
CA GLN A 137 10.17 5.35 -6.77
C GLN A 137 10.13 4.27 -7.86
N SER A 138 10.08 2.99 -7.49
CA SER A 138 9.94 1.90 -8.46
C SER A 138 8.64 1.92 -9.26
N GLN A 139 7.62 2.64 -8.77
CA GLN A 139 6.30 2.79 -9.41
C GLN A 139 6.20 4.08 -10.26
N GLY A 140 7.31 4.81 -10.43
CA GLY A 140 7.39 6.01 -11.25
C GLY A 140 7.14 7.32 -10.48
N PHE A 141 7.08 7.29 -9.14
CA PHE A 141 6.95 8.51 -8.35
C PHE A 141 8.32 9.17 -8.12
N GLN A 142 8.35 10.50 -8.20
CA GLN A 142 9.53 11.32 -7.93
C GLN A 142 9.24 12.29 -6.79
N VAL A 143 10.23 12.55 -5.94
CA VAL A 143 10.12 13.53 -4.86
C VAL A 143 10.00 14.93 -5.45
N ILE A 144 8.95 15.65 -5.09
CA ILE A 144 8.69 17.04 -5.50
C ILE A 144 8.74 18.03 -4.33
N GLY A 145 8.77 17.52 -3.09
CA GLY A 145 8.86 18.33 -1.88
C GLY A 145 9.10 17.50 -0.63
N GLU A 146 9.39 18.19 0.47
CA GLU A 146 9.58 17.60 1.79
C GLU A 146 9.02 18.54 2.86
N SER A 147 8.25 17.98 3.79
CA SER A 147 7.84 18.62 5.04
C SER A 147 8.70 18.08 6.19
N LYS A 148 9.09 18.96 7.12
CA LYS A 148 9.90 18.57 8.28
C LYS A 148 9.13 17.79 9.33
N GLU A 149 7.82 17.99 9.36
CA GLU A 149 6.90 17.44 10.35
C GLU A 149 5.76 16.70 9.64
N ASP A 150 5.12 15.77 10.35
CA ASP A 150 3.90 15.12 9.90
C ASP A 150 2.67 16.04 10.10
N PRO A 151 1.46 15.66 9.63
CA PRO A 151 0.25 16.47 9.82
C PRO A 151 -0.14 16.75 11.28
N GLN A 152 0.47 16.07 12.26
CA GLN A 152 0.25 16.27 13.69
C GLN A 152 1.34 17.13 14.35
N GLY A 153 2.33 17.60 13.58
CA GLY A 153 3.46 18.38 14.09
C GLY A 153 4.56 17.53 14.73
N ASN A 154 4.54 16.20 14.56
CA ASN A 154 5.62 15.35 15.03
C ASN A 154 6.85 15.48 14.12
N PRO A 155 8.07 15.32 14.63
CA PRO A 155 9.32 15.47 13.87
C PRO A 155 9.60 14.24 12.98
N PHE A 156 8.63 13.88 12.15
CA PHE A 156 8.63 12.76 11.23
C PHE A 156 8.52 13.30 9.80
N PRO A 157 9.66 13.56 9.11
CA PRO A 157 9.63 14.23 7.82
C PRO A 157 8.85 13.44 6.77
N ILE A 158 8.03 14.15 6.00
CA ILE A 158 7.20 13.58 4.93
C ILE A 158 7.76 14.01 3.58
N LEU A 159 7.99 13.05 2.69
CA LEU A 159 8.29 13.30 1.29
C LEU A 159 6.99 13.36 0.50
N HIS A 160 6.79 14.46 -0.21
CA HIS A 160 5.71 14.62 -1.17
C HIS A 160 6.21 14.15 -2.54
N MET A 161 5.55 13.16 -3.12
CA MET A 161 5.99 12.56 -4.38
C MET A 161 4.88 12.59 -5.43
N LYS A 162 5.27 12.79 -6.69
CA LYS A 162 4.37 12.84 -7.83
C LYS A 162 4.80 11.82 -8.88
N ARG A 163 3.83 11.11 -9.46
CA ARG A 163 4.06 10.24 -10.62
C ARG A 163 4.27 11.07 -11.89
N ILE A 164 5.37 10.80 -12.59
CA ILE A 164 5.77 11.48 -13.84
C ILE A 164 5.51 10.58 -15.05
#